data_AF-A0A0L8G3M0-F1
#
_entry.id   AF-A0A0L8G3M0-F1
#
_cell.length_a   1.000
_cell.length_b   1.000
_cell.length_c   1.000
_cell.angle_alpha   90.00
_cell.angle_beta   90.00
_cell.angle_gamma   90.00
#
_symmetry.space_group_name_H-M   'P 1'
#
loop_
_entity.id
_entity.type
_entity.pdbx_description
1 polymer ?
#
loop_
_entity_poly.entity_id
_entity_poly.type
_entity_poly.pdbx_seq_one_letter_code
_entity_poly.pdbx_strand_id
1 'polypeptide(L)'
;KDKEQQTLVENEKQKWKQFLTRFLDIIRFLAKQNLALRGHREDIRVEKAIENERNFLELVQLIGNFDPVLCEHLVKVKIDKFTNPCLSPKIQNELVNALRDQVRKKVIDEVKQSKYHCIIFDSIPDISHID
;
A
#
# COMPACT_ATOMS: atom_id res chain seq x y z
N LYS A 1 35.92 -0.25 10.05
CA LYS A 1 35.01 -1.38 10.35
C LYS A 1 33.68 -0.93 10.95
N ASP A 2 33.56 -0.59 12.24
CA ASP A 2 32.23 -0.24 12.82
C ASP A 2 31.55 0.98 12.16
N LYS A 3 32.31 2.06 11.89
CA LYS A 3 31.78 3.26 11.21
C LYS A 3 31.36 2.99 9.75
N GLU A 4 32.06 2.10 9.06
CA GLU A 4 31.72 1.73 7.68
C GLU A 4 30.46 0.84 7.66
N GLN A 5 30.36 -0.12 8.59
CA GLN A 5 29.16 -0.94 8.74
C GLN A 5 27.93 -0.12 9.13
N GLN A 6 28.08 0.86 10.03
CA GLN A 6 26.99 1.79 10.39
C GLN A 6 26.53 2.62 9.19
N THR A 7 27.47 3.13 8.40
CA THR A 7 27.15 3.91 7.18
C THR A 7 26.39 3.06 6.15
N LEU A 8 26.78 1.79 5.97
CA LEU A 8 26.09 0.87 5.06
C LEU A 8 24.63 0.62 5.48
N VAL A 9 24.40 0.36 6.78
CA VAL A 9 23.06 0.15 7.33
C VAL A 9 22.18 1.39 7.16
N GLU A 10 22.74 2.58 7.37
CA GLU A 10 21.97 3.82 7.22
C GLU A 10 21.59 4.08 5.75
N ASN A 11 22.50 3.81 4.82
CA ASN A 11 22.23 3.92 3.39
C ASN A 11 21.10 2.96 2.95
N GLU A 12 21.09 1.73 3.46
CA GLU A 12 20.01 0.78 3.20
C GLU A 12 18.67 1.26 3.77
N LYS A 13 18.65 1.78 5.01
CA LYS A 13 17.43 2.35 5.61
C LYS A 13 16.88 3.50 4.78
N GLN A 14 17.74 4.42 4.33
CA GLN A 14 17.31 5.53 3.49
C GLN A 14 16.73 5.03 2.17
N LYS A 15 17.35 4.03 1.56
CA LYS A 15 16.85 3.40 0.34
C LYS A 15 15.46 2.77 0.54
N TRP A 16 15.27 2.01 1.63
CA TRP A 16 13.96 1.43 1.97
C TRP A 16 12.90 2.50 2.24
N LYS A 17 13.26 3.57 2.95
CA LYS A 17 12.35 4.69 3.20
C LYS A 17 11.89 5.32 1.89
N GLN A 18 12.78 5.47 0.91
CA GLN A 18 12.42 5.99 -0.40
C GLN A 18 11.40 5.09 -1.10
N PHE A 19 11.58 3.77 -1.11
CA PHE A 19 10.61 2.83 -1.71
C PHE A 19 9.24 2.86 -1.03
N LEU A 20 9.23 2.73 0.29
CA LEU A 20 8.00 2.70 1.07
C LEU A 20 7.20 4.00 0.88
N THR A 21 7.88 5.14 0.71
CA THR A 21 7.22 6.41 0.42
C THR A 21 6.43 6.35 -0.90
N ARG A 22 7.02 5.81 -1.99
CA ARG A 22 6.30 5.66 -3.26
C ARG A 22 5.11 4.72 -3.12
N PHE A 23 5.28 3.59 -2.44
CA PHE A 23 4.18 2.63 -2.24
C PHE A 23 3.03 3.23 -1.44
N LEU A 24 3.32 4.00 -0.39
CA LEU A 24 2.31 4.74 0.36
C LEU A 24 1.57 5.75 -0.51
N ASP A 25 2.28 6.46 -1.40
CA ASP A 25 1.65 7.39 -2.34
C ASP A 25 0.72 6.70 -3.34
N ILE A 26 1.12 5.53 -3.86
CA ILE A 26 0.28 4.71 -4.74
C ILE A 26 -0.98 4.23 -4.00
N ILE A 27 -0.83 3.69 -2.78
CA ILE A 27 -1.96 3.25 -1.97
C ILE A 27 -2.89 4.43 -1.67
N ARG A 28 -2.33 5.59 -1.33
CA ARG A 28 -3.10 6.81 -1.08
C ARG A 28 -3.86 7.27 -2.33
N PHE A 29 -3.24 7.18 -3.51
CA PHE A 29 -3.91 7.47 -4.78
C PHE A 29 -5.10 6.53 -5.00
N LEU A 30 -4.90 5.22 -4.90
CA LEU A 30 -5.95 4.22 -5.09
C LEU A 30 -7.10 4.42 -4.10
N ALA A 31 -6.79 4.64 -2.81
CA ALA A 31 -7.78 4.90 -1.78
C ALA A 31 -8.61 6.17 -2.08
N LYS A 32 -7.96 7.26 -2.54
CA LYS A 32 -8.65 8.49 -2.92
C LYS A 32 -9.58 8.33 -4.12
N GLN A 33 -9.22 7.46 -5.07
CA GLN A 33 -10.02 7.17 -6.26
C GLN A 33 -11.06 6.07 -6.02
N ASN A 34 -11.18 5.55 -4.79
CA ASN A 34 -12.00 4.38 -4.47
C ASN A 34 -11.70 3.16 -5.36
N LEU A 35 -10.44 3.00 -5.77
CA LEU A 35 -9.97 1.88 -6.56
C LEU A 35 -9.45 0.80 -5.62
N ALA A 36 -9.90 -0.44 -5.83
CA ALA A 36 -9.37 -1.59 -5.11
C ALA A 36 -7.87 -1.72 -5.42
N LEU A 37 -7.04 -2.00 -4.40
CA LEU A 37 -5.61 -2.25 -4.60
C LEU A 37 -5.38 -3.51 -5.45
N ARG A 38 -6.30 -4.47 -5.31
CA ARG A 38 -6.29 -5.79 -5.89
C ARG A 38 -7.71 -6.34 -6.07
N GLY A 39 -7.87 -7.23 -7.03
CA GLY A 39 -9.10 -7.92 -7.37
C GLY A 39 -9.41 -9.07 -6.44
N HIS A 40 -10.55 -9.70 -6.68
CA HIS A 40 -11.06 -10.79 -5.85
C HIS A 40 -10.24 -12.08 -6.02
N ARG A 41 -9.55 -12.28 -7.16
CA ARG A 41 -8.79 -13.49 -7.48
C ARG A 41 -7.31 -13.17 -7.69
N GLU A 42 -6.64 -12.75 -6.62
CA GLU A 42 -5.16 -12.72 -6.58
C GLU A 42 -4.56 -14.09 -6.26
N ASP A 43 -5.03 -15.15 -6.91
CA ASP A 43 -4.46 -16.47 -6.68
C ASP A 43 -3.08 -16.53 -7.35
N ILE A 44 -2.02 -16.44 -6.53
CA ILE A 44 -0.60 -16.42 -6.95
C ILE A 44 -0.24 -17.69 -7.76
N ARG A 45 -1.07 -18.73 -7.72
CA ARG A 45 -0.86 -20.02 -8.39
C ARG A 45 -1.47 -20.13 -9.77
N VAL A 46 -2.29 -19.17 -10.18
CA VAL A 46 -3.01 -19.23 -11.44
C VAL A 46 -2.29 -18.31 -12.42
N GLU A 47 -1.60 -18.89 -13.41
CA GLU A 47 -0.95 -18.15 -14.53
C GLU A 47 -1.94 -17.23 -15.29
N LYS A 48 -3.25 -17.44 -15.08
CA LYS A 48 -4.37 -16.60 -15.54
C LYS A 48 -4.90 -15.64 -14.46
N ALA A 49 -4.05 -15.08 -13.61
CA ALA A 49 -4.45 -13.85 -12.92
C ALA A 49 -4.76 -12.82 -14.03
N ILE A 50 -6.05 -12.50 -14.20
CA ILE A 50 -6.55 -11.61 -15.25
C ILE A 50 -5.70 -10.34 -15.17
N GLU A 51 -5.10 -9.93 -16.30
CA GLU A 51 -4.03 -8.92 -16.38
C GLU A 51 -4.36 -7.57 -15.70
N ASN A 52 -5.62 -7.34 -15.31
CA ASN A 52 -6.11 -6.08 -14.76
C ASN A 52 -6.60 -6.17 -13.30
N GLU A 53 -6.37 -7.27 -12.59
CA GLU A 53 -6.83 -7.41 -11.20
C GLU A 53 -5.84 -6.84 -10.16
N ARG A 54 -4.73 -6.21 -10.54
CA ARG A 54 -3.68 -5.83 -9.58
C ARG A 54 -3.29 -4.36 -9.71
N ASN A 55 -4.26 -3.46 -9.54
CA ASN A 55 -4.11 -2.00 -9.67
C ASN A 55 -2.86 -1.45 -8.97
N PHE A 56 -2.54 -1.93 -7.77
CA PHE A 56 -1.32 -1.54 -7.06
C PHE A 56 -0.05 -1.92 -7.82
N LEU A 57 0.05 -3.16 -8.31
CA LEU A 57 1.23 -3.64 -9.03
C LEU A 57 1.39 -2.99 -10.40
N GLU A 58 0.29 -2.80 -11.11
CA GLU A 58 0.30 -2.11 -12.40
C GLU A 58 0.77 -0.66 -12.25
N LEU A 59 0.32 0.06 -11.21
CA LEU A 59 0.82 1.40 -10.92
C LEU A 59 2.29 1.42 -10.48
N VAL A 60 2.74 0.44 -9.69
CA VAL A 60 4.16 0.31 -9.33
C VAL A 60 5.03 0.11 -10.58
N GLN A 61 4.60 -0.73 -11.52
CA GLN A 61 5.31 -0.93 -12.80
C GLN A 61 5.29 0.34 -13.65
N LEU A 62 4.13 0.99 -13.78
CA LEU A 62 3.99 2.23 -14.53
C LEU A 62 4.92 3.32 -14.00
N ILE A 63 4.92 3.55 -12.69
CA ILE A 63 5.80 4.54 -12.05
C ILE A 63 7.27 4.09 -12.16
N GLY A 64 7.53 2.80 -12.09
CA GLY A 64 8.84 2.20 -12.28
C GLY A 64 9.49 2.56 -13.62
N ASN A 65 8.71 2.83 -14.66
CA ASN A 65 9.24 3.27 -15.95
C ASN A 65 9.81 4.70 -15.91
N PHE A 66 9.42 5.51 -14.92
CA PHE A 66 9.78 6.93 -14.82
C PHE A 66 10.54 7.31 -13.55
N ASP A 67 10.47 6.52 -12.48
CA ASP A 67 11.21 6.72 -11.23
C ASP A 67 12.50 5.87 -11.26
N PRO A 68 13.71 6.47 -11.37
CA PRO A 68 14.96 5.74 -11.44
C PRO A 68 15.27 4.90 -10.19
N VAL A 69 14.82 5.36 -9.02
CA VAL A 69 15.01 4.66 -7.75
C VAL A 69 14.18 3.39 -7.77
N LEU A 70 12.89 3.51 -8.12
CA LEU A 70 11.99 2.38 -8.24
C LEU A 70 12.42 1.43 -9.37
N CYS A 71 12.82 1.95 -10.52
CA CYS A 71 13.34 1.20 -11.66
C CYS A 71 14.52 0.31 -11.25
N GLU A 72 15.52 0.87 -10.56
CA GLU A 72 16.68 0.11 -10.10
C GLU A 72 16.27 -1.07 -9.20
N HIS A 73 15.28 -0.88 -8.34
CA HIS A 73 14.75 -1.93 -7.47
C HIS A 73 13.98 -3.00 -8.25
N LEU A 74 13.10 -2.57 -9.15
CA LEU A 74 12.30 -3.46 -9.98
C LEU A 74 13.17 -4.31 -10.92
N VAL A 75 14.23 -3.72 -11.48
CA VAL A 75 15.21 -4.40 -12.33
C VAL A 75 16.08 -5.36 -11.52
N LYS A 76 16.61 -4.93 -10.36
CA LYS A 76 17.46 -5.78 -9.49
C LYS A 76 16.72 -6.98 -8.93
N VAL A 77 15.46 -6.80 -8.57
CA VAL A 77 14.69 -7.89 -7.96
C VAL A 77 14.31 -8.94 -9.00
N LYS A 78 14.36 -8.63 -10.31
CA LYS A 78 13.57 -9.32 -11.35
C LYS A 78 12.15 -9.43 -10.82
N ILE A 79 11.24 -8.55 -11.21
CA ILE A 79 9.82 -8.77 -10.92
C ILE A 79 9.37 -10.03 -11.68
N ASP A 80 9.77 -11.19 -11.18
CA ASP A 80 8.97 -12.37 -11.31
C ASP A 80 7.75 -12.07 -10.43
N LYS A 81 6.59 -11.95 -11.08
CA LYS A 81 5.31 -11.47 -10.52
C LYS A 81 4.83 -12.24 -9.28
N PHE A 82 5.60 -13.28 -8.89
CA PHE A 82 5.28 -14.31 -7.92
C PHE A 82 6.21 -14.34 -6.69
N THR A 83 7.40 -13.74 -6.72
CA THR A 83 8.42 -13.98 -5.65
C THR A 83 8.88 -12.75 -4.87
N ASN A 84 8.53 -11.52 -5.26
CA ASN A 84 8.95 -10.32 -4.51
C ASN A 84 8.17 -10.15 -3.19
N PRO A 85 8.80 -10.33 -2.01
CA PRO A 85 8.10 -10.21 -0.73
C PRO A 85 7.55 -8.79 -0.50
N CYS A 86 8.19 -7.76 -1.06
CA CYS A 86 7.83 -6.35 -0.88
C CYS A 86 6.57 -5.93 -1.64
N LEU A 87 6.19 -6.71 -2.65
CA LEU A 87 4.98 -6.53 -3.44
C LEU A 87 3.86 -7.50 -3.03
N SER A 88 4.13 -8.33 -2.02
CA SER A 88 3.17 -9.32 -1.54
C SER A 88 1.92 -8.67 -0.96
N PRO A 89 0.76 -9.37 -1.02
CA PRO A 89 -0.46 -8.90 -0.36
C PRO A 89 -0.26 -8.60 1.13
N LYS A 90 0.65 -9.33 1.79
CA LYS A 90 0.99 -9.11 3.21
C LYS A 90 1.58 -7.71 3.44
N ILE A 91 2.60 -7.33 2.68
CA ILE A 91 3.23 -6.01 2.83
C ILE A 91 2.26 -4.90 2.42
N GLN A 92 1.46 -5.10 1.37
CA GLN A 92 0.39 -4.16 1.02
C GLN A 92 -0.57 -3.93 2.20
N ASN A 93 -0.97 -5.01 2.89
CA ASN A 93 -1.85 -4.91 4.07
C ASN A 93 -1.19 -4.18 5.24
N GLU A 94 0.10 -4.41 5.50
CA GLU A 94 0.84 -3.68 6.53
C GLU A 94 0.87 -2.17 6.24
N LEU A 95 1.10 -1.78 4.98
CA LEU A 95 1.07 -0.38 4.57
C LEU A 95 -0.33 0.24 4.69
N VAL A 96 -1.37 -0.49 4.28
CA VAL A 96 -2.77 -0.05 4.44
C VAL A 96 -3.12 0.11 5.92
N ASN A 97 -2.73 -0.82 6.77
CA ASN A 97 -2.95 -0.74 8.22
C ASN A 97 -2.22 0.46 8.83
N ALA A 98 -0.96 0.71 8.44
CA ALA A 98 -0.22 1.88 8.90
C ALA A 98 -0.92 3.19 8.52
N LEU A 99 -1.42 3.30 7.28
CA LEU A 99 -2.20 4.46 6.85
C LEU A 99 -3.52 4.59 7.61
N ARG A 100 -4.25 3.49 7.78
CA ARG A 100 -5.49 3.44 8.56
C ARG A 100 -5.26 3.95 9.98
N ASP A 101 -4.20 3.48 10.64
CA ASP A 101 -3.92 3.83 12.03
C ASP A 101 -3.55 5.31 12.17
N GLN A 102 -2.82 5.89 11.20
CA GLN A 102 -2.54 7.33 11.16
C GLN A 102 -3.80 8.17 10.93
N VAL A 103 -4.66 7.77 9.98
CA VAL A 103 -5.93 8.45 9.72
C VAL A 103 -6.83 8.39 10.96
N ARG A 104 -6.98 7.20 11.56
CA ARG A 104 -7.78 6.99 12.77
C ARG A 104 -7.26 7.85 13.92
N LYS A 105 -5.94 7.88 14.14
CA LYS A 105 -5.32 8.71 15.17
C LYS A 105 -5.66 10.18 14.95
N LYS A 106 -5.50 10.68 13.72
CA LYS A 106 -5.83 12.06 13.36
C LYS A 106 -7.30 12.41 13.64
N VAL A 107 -8.23 11.55 13.23
CA VAL A 107 -9.67 11.73 13.51
C VAL A 107 -9.95 11.77 15.01
N ILE A 108 -9.36 10.86 15.78
CA ILE A 108 -9.51 10.85 17.25
C ILE A 108 -8.97 12.13 17.87
N ASP A 109 -7.81 12.59 17.43
CA ASP A 109 -7.18 13.81 17.92
C ASP A 109 -8.05 15.04 17.59
N GLU A 110 -8.61 15.12 16.39
CA GLU A 110 -9.57 16.17 15.99
C GLU A 110 -10.83 16.16 16.85
N VAL A 111 -11.42 14.99 17.10
CA VAL A 111 -12.59 14.85 17.98
C VAL A 111 -12.28 15.30 19.41
N LYS A 112 -11.12 14.90 19.97
CA LYS A 112 -10.70 15.31 21.33
C LYS A 112 -10.46 16.81 21.45
N GLN A 113 -9.99 17.46 20.38
CA GLN A 113 -9.75 18.90 20.36
C GLN A 113 -11.03 19.71 20.09
N SER A 114 -12.06 19.08 19.54
CA SER A 114 -13.33 19.75 19.25
C SER A 114 -14.10 20.08 20.53
N LYS A 115 -14.66 21.30 20.60
CA LYS A 115 -15.57 21.69 21.69
C LYS A 115 -16.92 20.95 21.59
N TYR A 116 -17.35 20.68 20.37
CA TYR A 116 -18.60 20.01 20.06
C TYR A 116 -18.36 18.99 18.96
N HIS A 117 -18.91 17.80 19.13
CA HIS A 117 -19.00 16.76 18.10
C HIS A 117 -20.40 16.15 18.16
N CYS A 118 -20.89 15.64 17.04
CA CYS A 118 -22.16 14.92 16.97
C CYS A 118 -21.92 13.51 16.42
N ILE A 119 -22.76 12.57 16.83
CA ILE A 119 -22.76 11.20 16.32
C ILE A 119 -24.07 11.06 15.54
N ILE A 120 -23.96 10.80 14.25
CA ILE A 120 -25.10 10.52 13.37
C ILE A 120 -25.19 9.01 13.24
N PHE A 121 -26.36 8.45 13.54
CA PHE A 121 -26.65 7.04 13.35
C PHE A 121 -27.46 6.88 12.07
N ASP A 122 -26.90 6.17 11.09
CA ASP A 122 -27.57 5.84 9.83
C ASP A 122 -27.70 4.32 9.73
N SER A 123 -28.90 3.83 9.42
CA SER A 123 -29.21 2.40 9.28
C SER A 123 -29.88 2.17 7.94
N ILE A 124 -29.19 1.44 7.07
CA ILE A 124 -29.71 1.03 5.77
C ILE A 124 -29.97 -0.48 5.85
N PRO A 125 -31.22 -0.95 5.67
CA PRO A 125 -31.50 -2.38 5.61
C PRO A 125 -30.85 -2.98 4.35
N ASP A 126 -30.15 -4.10 4.50
CA ASP A 126 -29.58 -4.84 3.38
C ASP A 126 -30.68 -5.65 2.68
N ILE A 127 -31.03 -5.26 1.47
CA ILE A 127 -32.10 -5.88 0.67
C ILE A 127 -31.59 -7.18 0.00
N SER A 128 -30.28 -7.45 0.03
CA SER A 128 -29.66 -8.61 -0.63
C SER A 128 -29.66 -9.89 0.21
N HIS A 129 -30.00 -9.80 1.50
CA HIS A 129 -30.20 -10.93 2.40
C HIS A 129 -31.64 -10.92 2.93
N ILE A 130 -32.47 -11.81 2.38
CA ILE A 130 -33.74 -12.20 3.01
C ILE A 130 -33.37 -13.21 4.11
N ASP A 131 -33.69 -12.89 5.37
CA ASP A 131 -33.55 -13.79 6.52
C ASP A 131 -34.35 -15.10 6.35
#